data_AF-A0A258BQ03-F1
#
_entry.id   AF-A0A258BQ03-F1
#
_cell.length_a   1.000
_cell.length_b   1.000
_cell.length_c   1.000
_cell.angle_alpha   90.00
_cell.angle_beta   90.00
_cell.angle_gamma   90.00
#
_symmetry.space_group_name_H-M   'P 1'
#
loop_
_entity.id
_entity.type
_entity.pdbx_description
1 polymer ?
#
loop_
_entity_poly.entity_id
_entity_poly.type
_entity_poly.pdbx_seq_one_letter_code
_entity_poly.pdbx_strand_id
1 'polypeptide(L)'
;FRLHLGMYLGGYISQDVFNAAFTFFVVFALAGSITVASSLLGTMYIVQFVAVAIASYVALRKSPSRAYQLAAVSFAIGVVALLVLWNAGVRSTEALIWVPIVFAGLGRGALNYIPWATYNYMADVDEIVTGRRREGAFAGVMTFVRKMTQSAAVFAVTTIMSWGGFVSGAEVQSDQAINTLAMVLGVGTIAVLFFGIFVSTRFKLNSATHDVLMAEIDRLKAGDTTPPTAERRAIVEDLSGWKYEQLWGNNPVAGIRR
;
A
#
# COMPACT_ATOMS: atom_id res chain seq x y z
N PHE A 1 12.05 -5.96 -6.21
CA PHE A 1 11.98 -5.79 -4.74
C PHE A 1 11.71 -4.33 -4.29
N ARG A 2 12.63 -3.38 -4.50
CA ARG A 2 12.56 -2.01 -3.92
C ARG A 2 11.30 -1.22 -4.28
N LEU A 3 10.88 -1.26 -5.55
CA LEU A 3 9.68 -0.54 -6.01
C LEU A 3 8.40 -1.11 -5.40
N HIS A 4 8.29 -2.44 -5.34
CA HIS A 4 7.18 -3.09 -4.66
C HIS A 4 7.14 -2.72 -3.17
N LEU A 5 8.27 -2.81 -2.47
CA LEU A 5 8.34 -2.42 -1.06
C LEU A 5 7.91 -0.96 -0.86
N GLY A 6 8.31 -0.05 -1.76
CA GLY A 6 7.87 1.34 -1.71
C GLY A 6 6.35 1.52 -1.91
N MET A 7 5.74 0.79 -2.87
CA MET A 7 4.28 0.80 -3.06
C MET A 7 3.54 0.21 -1.85
N TYR A 8 4.05 -0.93 -1.34
CA TYR A 8 3.55 -1.61 -0.15
C TYR A 8 3.55 -0.63 1.04
N LEU A 9 4.69 -0.01 1.33
CA LEU A 9 4.83 0.95 2.42
C LEU A 9 3.98 2.20 2.23
N GLY A 10 3.94 2.80 1.03
CA GLY A 10 3.09 3.98 0.78
C GLY A 10 1.59 3.70 0.97
N GLY A 11 1.13 2.52 0.55
CA GLY A 11 -0.28 2.13 0.67
C GLY A 11 -0.69 1.80 2.10
N TYR A 12 0.23 1.25 2.88
CA TYR A 12 -0.03 0.82 4.24
C TYR A 12 0.24 1.91 5.29
N ILE A 13 1.33 2.68 5.16
CA ILE A 13 1.65 3.78 6.10
C ILE A 13 0.57 4.85 6.02
N SER A 14 0.05 5.17 4.83
CA SER A 14 -1.05 6.12 4.68
C SER A 14 -2.30 5.68 5.45
N GLN A 15 -2.60 4.38 5.44
CA GLN A 15 -3.68 3.80 6.22
C GLN A 15 -3.41 3.79 7.71
N ASP A 16 -2.17 3.53 8.14
CA ASP A 16 -1.82 3.61 9.56
C ASP A 16 -1.99 5.04 10.08
N VAL A 17 -1.53 6.04 9.32
CA VAL A 17 -1.70 7.46 9.65
C VAL A 17 -3.19 7.80 9.77
N PHE A 18 -3.98 7.39 8.77
CA PHE A 18 -5.42 7.61 8.75
C PHE A 18 -6.09 6.97 9.97
N ASN A 19 -5.84 5.67 10.21
CA ASN A 19 -6.48 4.92 11.28
C ASN A 19 -6.11 5.45 12.67
N ALA A 20 -4.87 5.90 12.86
CA ALA A 20 -4.42 6.48 14.12
C ALA A 20 -5.15 7.79 14.47
N ALA A 21 -5.52 8.59 13.46
CA ALA A 21 -6.22 9.86 13.65
C ALA A 21 -7.75 9.76 13.53
N PHE A 22 -8.28 8.79 12.78
CA PHE A 22 -9.69 8.77 12.35
C PHE A 22 -10.70 8.80 13.49
N THR A 23 -10.54 7.92 14.49
CA THR A 23 -11.50 7.87 15.60
C THR A 23 -11.55 9.20 16.34
N PHE A 24 -10.39 9.80 16.61
CA PHE A 24 -10.32 11.10 17.27
C PHE A 24 -10.92 12.20 16.39
N PHE A 25 -10.71 12.15 15.07
CA PHE A 25 -11.27 13.13 14.15
C PHE A 25 -12.80 13.07 14.15
N VAL A 26 -13.39 11.88 14.11
CA VAL A 26 -14.85 11.73 14.17
C VAL A 26 -15.40 12.26 15.50
N VAL A 27 -14.76 11.94 16.62
CA VAL A 27 -15.21 12.37 17.94
C VAL A 27 -15.09 13.88 18.12
N PHE A 28 -13.89 14.43 17.89
CA PHE A 28 -13.59 15.82 18.25
C PHE A 28 -13.83 16.82 17.11
N ALA A 29 -13.56 16.46 15.85
CA ALA A 29 -13.71 17.38 14.72
C ALA A 29 -15.14 17.36 14.14
N LEU A 30 -15.78 16.18 14.08
CA LEU A 30 -17.15 16.02 13.54
C LEU A 30 -18.24 16.01 14.61
N ALA A 31 -17.88 16.28 15.87
CA ALA A 31 -18.76 16.23 17.04
C ALA A 31 -19.53 14.91 17.17
N GLY A 32 -18.86 13.80 16.86
CA GLY A 32 -19.41 12.45 16.91
C GLY A 32 -19.13 11.72 18.22
N SER A 33 -19.56 10.47 18.30
CA SER A 33 -19.26 9.56 19.41
C SER A 33 -18.32 8.44 18.97
N ILE A 34 -17.71 7.76 19.95
CA ILE A 34 -16.88 6.57 19.71
C ILE A 34 -17.71 5.48 18.99
N THR A 35 -19.00 5.38 19.32
CA THR A 35 -19.94 4.47 18.64
C THR A 35 -20.07 4.81 17.16
N VAL A 36 -20.28 6.09 16.83
CA VAL A 36 -20.35 6.53 15.42
C VAL A 36 -19.04 6.27 14.71
N ALA A 37 -17.90 6.62 15.31
CA ALA A 37 -16.58 6.35 14.74
C ALA A 37 -16.38 4.86 14.42
N SER A 38 -16.80 3.99 15.36
CA SER A 38 -16.73 2.54 15.20
C SER A 38 -17.65 2.04 14.08
N SER A 39 -18.87 2.58 13.96
CA SER A 39 -19.79 2.27 12.86
C SER A 39 -19.23 2.70 11.51
N LEU A 40 -18.66 3.91 11.40
CA LEU A 40 -18.03 4.38 10.17
C LEU A 40 -16.84 3.49 9.77
N LEU A 41 -15.98 3.12 10.72
CA LEU A 41 -14.88 2.17 10.48
C LEU A 41 -15.38 0.79 10.06
N GLY A 42 -16.43 0.28 10.72
CA GLY A 42 -17.07 -0.98 10.36
C GLY A 42 -17.56 -0.99 8.91
N THR A 43 -18.25 0.08 8.51
CA THR A 43 -18.69 0.25 7.12
C THR A 43 -17.52 0.38 6.17
N MET A 44 -16.43 1.09 6.54
CA MET A 44 -15.22 1.10 5.72
C MET A 44 -14.70 -0.32 5.49
N TYR A 45 -14.69 -1.20 6.50
CA TYR A 45 -14.22 -2.58 6.33
C TYR A 45 -15.12 -3.41 5.42
N ILE A 46 -16.44 -3.22 5.50
CA ILE A 46 -17.40 -3.86 4.58
C ILE A 46 -17.12 -3.41 3.13
N VAL A 47 -16.96 -2.11 2.92
CA VAL A 47 -16.64 -1.56 1.59
C VAL A 47 -15.26 -2.04 1.12
N GLN A 48 -14.27 -2.12 2.01
CA GLN A 48 -12.94 -2.68 1.70
C GLN A 48 -13.05 -4.12 1.19
N PHE A 49 -13.89 -4.95 1.79
CA PHE A 49 -14.10 -6.33 1.32
C PHE A 49 -14.59 -6.36 -0.14
N VAL A 50 -15.58 -5.54 -0.49
CA VAL A 50 -16.07 -5.40 -1.87
C VAL A 50 -14.97 -4.86 -2.79
N ALA A 51 -14.17 -3.91 -2.29
CA ALA A 51 -13.08 -3.32 -3.04
C ALA A 51 -11.98 -4.33 -3.38
N VAL A 52 -11.69 -5.28 -2.50
CA VAL A 52 -10.74 -6.38 -2.77
C VAL A 52 -11.22 -7.22 -3.96
N ALA A 53 -12.51 -7.53 -4.05
CA ALA A 53 -13.07 -8.26 -5.19
C ALA A 53 -12.91 -7.48 -6.51
N ILE A 54 -13.23 -6.18 -6.50
CA ILE A 54 -13.04 -5.29 -7.66
C ILE A 54 -11.55 -5.18 -8.03
N ALA A 55 -10.68 -4.99 -7.04
CA ALA A 55 -9.25 -4.86 -7.24
C ALA A 55 -8.64 -6.14 -7.81
N SER A 56 -9.11 -7.31 -7.37
CA SER A 56 -8.70 -8.61 -7.91
C SER A 56 -9.01 -8.71 -9.40
N TYR A 57 -10.23 -8.33 -9.80
CA TYR A 57 -10.62 -8.31 -11.21
C TYR A 57 -9.77 -7.34 -12.06
N VAL A 58 -9.52 -6.12 -11.55
CA VAL A 58 -8.74 -5.10 -12.27
C VAL A 58 -7.25 -5.46 -12.34
N ALA A 59 -6.68 -5.99 -11.25
CA ALA A 59 -5.27 -6.39 -11.18
C ALA A 59 -4.97 -7.55 -12.14
N LEU A 60 -5.88 -8.53 -12.25
CA LEU A 60 -5.75 -9.66 -13.18
C LEU A 60 -5.86 -9.25 -14.65
N ARG A 61 -6.70 -8.26 -15.00
CA ARG A 61 -6.98 -7.92 -16.41
C ARG A 61 -6.16 -6.76 -16.99
N LYS A 62 -5.60 -5.87 -16.16
CA LYS A 62 -4.91 -4.66 -16.65
C LYS A 62 -3.45 -4.64 -16.20
N SER A 63 -3.17 -3.97 -15.08
CA SER A 63 -1.84 -3.84 -14.50
C SER A 63 -2.00 -3.48 -13.02
N PRO A 64 -1.28 -4.17 -12.12
CA PRO A 64 -1.30 -3.88 -10.69
C PRO A 64 -0.97 -2.41 -10.35
N SER A 65 -0.08 -1.78 -11.12
CA SER A 65 0.29 -0.37 -10.91
C SER A 65 -0.89 0.59 -11.13
N ARG A 66 -1.67 0.39 -12.20
CA ARG A 66 -2.87 1.22 -12.45
C ARG A 66 -3.96 0.99 -11.43
N ALA A 67 -4.16 -0.27 -11.02
CA ALA A 67 -5.10 -0.58 -9.94
C ALA A 67 -4.71 0.16 -8.64
N TYR A 68 -3.41 0.24 -8.35
CA TYR A 68 -2.90 0.91 -7.16
C TYR A 68 -3.14 2.41 -7.22
N GLN A 69 -2.88 3.04 -8.37
CA GLN A 69 -3.12 4.47 -8.58
C GLN A 69 -4.60 4.83 -8.43
N LEU A 70 -5.50 4.05 -9.04
CA LEU A 70 -6.94 4.25 -8.90
C LEU A 70 -7.40 4.10 -7.44
N ALA A 71 -6.88 3.10 -6.73
CA ALA A 71 -7.15 2.89 -5.32
C ALA A 71 -6.66 4.06 -4.45
N ALA A 72 -5.43 4.53 -4.69
CA ALA A 72 -4.85 5.66 -3.99
C ALA A 72 -5.64 6.96 -4.24
N VAL A 73 -6.09 7.20 -5.48
CA VAL A 73 -6.97 8.33 -5.83
C VAL A 73 -8.32 8.22 -5.11
N SER A 74 -8.96 7.04 -5.11
CA SER A 74 -10.20 6.82 -4.37
C SER A 74 -10.04 7.13 -2.88
N PHE A 75 -8.94 6.66 -2.27
CA PHE A 75 -8.68 6.95 -0.87
C PHE A 75 -8.44 8.44 -0.63
N ALA A 76 -7.65 9.10 -1.47
CA ALA A 76 -7.42 10.54 -1.40
C ALA A 76 -8.72 11.35 -1.53
N ILE A 77 -9.64 10.96 -2.43
CA ILE A 77 -10.96 11.58 -2.55
C ILE A 77 -11.73 11.45 -1.24
N GLY A 78 -11.74 10.26 -0.61
CA GLY A 78 -12.39 10.06 0.68
C GLY A 78 -11.80 10.94 1.78
N VAL A 79 -10.48 11.06 1.85
CA VAL A 79 -9.79 11.91 2.83
C VAL A 79 -10.07 13.39 2.60
N VAL A 80 -9.94 13.87 1.36
CA VAL A 80 -10.24 15.27 1.00
C VAL A 80 -11.69 15.61 1.31
N ALA A 81 -12.62 14.73 0.96
CA ALA A 81 -14.03 14.93 1.25
C ALA A 81 -14.29 15.01 2.77
N LEU A 82 -13.64 14.21 3.62
CA LEU A 82 -13.74 14.37 5.08
C LEU A 82 -13.30 15.76 5.56
N LEU A 83 -12.19 16.28 5.02
CA LEU A 83 -11.69 17.61 5.40
C LEU A 83 -12.63 18.72 4.92
N VAL A 84 -13.16 18.61 3.71
CA VAL A 84 -14.11 19.58 3.14
C VAL A 84 -15.40 19.59 3.96
N LEU A 85 -15.94 18.42 4.30
CA LEU A 85 -17.15 18.31 5.12
C LEU A 85 -16.93 18.88 6.53
N TRP A 86 -15.79 18.59 7.15
CA TRP A 86 -15.44 19.17 8.44
C TRP A 86 -15.36 20.70 8.39
N ASN A 87 -14.67 21.27 7.38
CA ASN A 87 -14.57 22.73 7.22
C ASN A 87 -15.94 23.38 6.94
N ALA A 88 -16.83 22.67 6.22
CA ALA A 88 -18.21 23.08 6.00
C ALA A 88 -19.12 22.94 7.25
N GLY A 89 -18.59 22.45 8.37
CA GLY A 89 -19.34 22.30 9.63
C GLY A 89 -20.29 21.10 9.66
N VAL A 90 -20.15 20.15 8.74
CA VAL A 90 -20.98 18.94 8.65
C VAL A 90 -20.68 18.04 9.84
N ARG A 91 -21.75 17.60 10.52
CA ARG A 91 -21.63 16.73 11.70
C ARG A 91 -21.62 15.26 11.33
N SER A 92 -21.13 14.42 12.23
CA SER A 92 -21.05 12.96 12.02
C SER A 92 -22.41 12.26 11.84
N THR A 93 -23.52 12.92 12.21
CA THR A 93 -24.89 12.38 12.08
C THR A 93 -25.49 12.60 10.70
N GLU A 94 -24.87 13.46 9.87
CA GLU A 94 -25.40 13.76 8.55
C GLU A 94 -25.08 12.65 7.56
N ALA A 95 -26.06 12.31 6.73
CA ALA A 95 -25.94 11.22 5.75
C ALA A 95 -24.78 11.44 4.76
N LEU A 96 -24.36 12.70 4.55
CA LEU A 96 -23.27 13.05 3.65
C LEU A 96 -21.92 12.47 4.09
N ILE A 97 -21.74 12.16 5.38
CA ILE A 97 -20.51 11.55 5.89
C ILE A 97 -20.26 10.16 5.30
N TRP A 98 -21.28 9.45 4.83
CA TRP A 98 -21.10 8.10 4.26
C TRP A 98 -20.38 8.11 2.92
N VAL A 99 -20.45 9.21 2.15
CA VAL A 99 -19.79 9.34 0.86
C VAL A 99 -18.27 9.21 0.97
N PRO A 100 -17.55 10.01 1.79
CA PRO A 100 -16.12 9.83 1.96
C PRO A 100 -15.74 8.46 2.53
N ILE A 101 -16.59 7.86 3.37
CA ILE A 101 -16.36 6.55 3.98
C ILE A 101 -16.35 5.44 2.92
N VAL A 102 -17.24 5.52 1.93
CA VAL A 102 -17.24 4.61 0.79
C VAL A 102 -15.97 4.79 -0.05
N PHE A 103 -15.59 6.02 -0.41
CA PHE A 103 -14.37 6.26 -1.18
C PHE A 103 -13.09 5.82 -0.45
N ALA A 104 -13.02 6.11 0.85
CA ALA A 104 -11.92 5.65 1.69
C ALA A 104 -11.89 4.12 1.79
N GLY A 105 -13.04 3.47 1.99
CA GLY A 105 -13.14 2.01 2.02
C GLY A 105 -12.70 1.38 0.70
N LEU A 106 -13.15 1.90 -0.44
CA LEU A 106 -12.78 1.41 -1.76
C LEU A 106 -11.27 1.51 -2.00
N GLY A 107 -10.68 2.66 -1.72
CA GLY A 107 -9.26 2.86 -1.89
C GLY A 107 -8.42 1.98 -0.96
N ARG A 108 -8.78 1.92 0.33
CA ARG A 108 -8.07 1.12 1.34
C ARG A 108 -8.07 -0.37 1.01
N GLY A 109 -9.20 -0.92 0.57
CA GLY A 109 -9.32 -2.36 0.31
C GLY A 109 -8.44 -2.78 -0.86
N ALA A 110 -8.47 -2.00 -1.94
CA ALA A 110 -7.62 -2.23 -3.09
C ALA A 110 -6.12 -2.02 -2.76
N LEU A 111 -5.77 -0.97 -1.99
CA LEU A 111 -4.39 -0.74 -1.54
C LEU A 111 -3.85 -1.85 -0.63
N ASN A 112 -4.71 -2.49 0.16
CA ASN A 112 -4.33 -3.66 0.95
C ASN A 112 -4.08 -4.87 0.05
N TYR A 113 -4.93 -5.11 -0.96
CA TYR A 113 -4.83 -6.30 -1.80
C TYR A 113 -3.64 -6.29 -2.77
N ILE A 114 -3.42 -5.18 -3.49
CA ILE A 114 -2.50 -5.14 -4.64
C ILE A 114 -1.05 -5.51 -4.30
N PRO A 115 -0.47 -5.04 -3.17
CA PRO A 115 0.86 -5.46 -2.79
C PRO A 115 0.92 -6.97 -2.54
N TRP A 116 -0.06 -7.59 -1.89
CA TRP A 116 -0.07 -9.06 -1.73
C TRP A 116 -0.26 -9.80 -3.05
N ALA A 117 -1.06 -9.28 -3.97
CA ALA A 117 -1.20 -9.87 -5.31
C ALA A 117 0.13 -9.85 -6.09
N THR A 118 0.93 -8.80 -5.91
CA THR A 118 2.25 -8.67 -6.57
C THR A 118 3.39 -9.34 -5.80
N TYR A 119 3.11 -9.93 -4.63
CA TYR A 119 4.12 -10.58 -3.79
C TYR A 119 4.72 -11.82 -4.45
N ASN A 120 3.88 -12.67 -5.06
CA ASN A 120 4.33 -13.91 -5.71
C ASN A 120 5.39 -13.63 -6.78
N TYR A 121 5.20 -12.59 -7.57
CA TYR A 121 6.16 -12.14 -8.58
C TYR A 121 7.56 -11.84 -8.00
N MET A 122 7.65 -11.42 -6.74
CA MET A 122 8.96 -11.18 -6.12
C MET A 122 9.69 -12.46 -5.77
N ALA A 123 8.96 -13.49 -5.37
CA ALA A 123 9.52 -14.82 -5.17
C ALA A 123 10.03 -15.38 -6.50
N ASP A 124 9.26 -15.23 -7.58
CA ASP A 124 9.66 -15.69 -8.91
C ASP A 124 10.89 -14.93 -9.43
N VAL A 125 10.95 -13.61 -9.22
CA VAL A 125 12.13 -12.80 -9.56
C VAL A 125 13.35 -13.18 -8.71
N ASP A 126 13.18 -13.53 -7.43
CA ASP A 126 14.30 -14.03 -6.62
C ASP A 126 14.76 -15.42 -7.09
N GLU A 127 13.83 -16.27 -7.52
CA GLU A 127 14.15 -17.60 -8.05
C GLU A 127 15.00 -17.47 -9.33
N ILE A 128 14.66 -16.58 -10.27
CA ILE A 128 15.49 -16.43 -11.48
C ILE A 128 16.88 -15.86 -11.17
N VAL A 129 17.01 -15.03 -10.14
CA VAL A 129 18.31 -14.46 -9.73
C VAL A 129 19.15 -15.52 -9.00
N THR A 130 18.58 -16.23 -8.03
CA THR A 130 19.36 -17.08 -7.11
C THR A 130 19.33 -18.56 -7.43
N GLY A 131 18.38 -19.01 -8.24
CA GLY A 131 18.08 -20.43 -8.50
C GLY A 131 17.49 -21.17 -7.29
N ARG A 132 17.00 -20.45 -6.26
CA ARG A 132 16.44 -21.04 -5.04
C ARG A 132 15.11 -20.38 -4.68
N ARG A 133 14.15 -21.14 -4.16
CA ARG A 133 12.93 -20.57 -3.58
C ARG A 133 13.16 -20.19 -2.11
N ARG A 134 13.23 -18.90 -1.83
CA ARG A 134 13.46 -18.34 -0.47
C ARG A 134 12.27 -17.52 0.05
N GLU A 135 11.07 -17.85 -0.39
CA GLU A 135 9.84 -17.08 -0.16
C GLU A 135 9.55 -16.80 1.33
N GLY A 136 9.84 -17.77 2.20
CA GLY A 136 9.67 -17.62 3.64
C GLY A 136 10.56 -16.52 4.25
N ALA A 137 11.80 -16.38 3.77
CA ALA A 137 12.70 -15.32 4.22
C ALA A 137 12.20 -13.93 3.78
N PHE A 138 11.70 -13.82 2.55
CA PHE A 138 11.08 -12.59 2.04
C PHE A 138 9.81 -12.21 2.82
N ALA A 139 8.95 -13.18 3.11
CA ALA A 139 7.74 -12.96 3.92
C ALA A 139 8.11 -12.45 5.32
N GLY A 140 9.13 -13.05 5.93
CA GLY A 140 9.65 -12.63 7.24
C GLY A 140 10.16 -11.19 7.23
N VAL A 141 11.03 -10.84 6.28
CA VAL A 141 11.57 -9.47 6.15
C VAL A 141 10.45 -8.46 5.86
N MET A 142 9.54 -8.78 4.95
CA MET A 142 8.43 -7.90 4.60
C MET A 142 7.52 -7.64 5.81
N THR A 143 7.17 -8.68 6.57
CA THR A 143 6.34 -8.55 7.78
C THR A 143 7.07 -7.76 8.87
N PHE A 144 8.36 -8.00 9.06
CA PHE A 144 9.17 -7.24 10.00
C PHE A 144 9.21 -5.74 9.64
N VAL A 145 9.53 -5.42 8.38
CA VAL A 145 9.55 -4.04 7.87
C VAL A 145 8.16 -3.41 7.98
N ARG A 146 7.08 -4.16 7.70
CA ARG A 146 5.70 -3.70 7.89
C ARG A 146 5.42 -3.30 9.33
N LYS A 147 5.76 -4.15 10.30
CA LYS A 147 5.53 -3.88 11.72
C LYS A 147 6.37 -2.71 12.21
N MET A 148 7.63 -2.63 11.79
CA MET A 148 8.51 -1.53 12.14
C MET A 148 7.98 -0.18 11.61
N THR A 149 7.58 -0.14 10.34
CA THR A 149 7.04 1.07 9.71
C THR A 149 5.68 1.46 10.27
N GLN A 150 4.82 0.48 10.59
CA GLN A 150 3.55 0.72 11.28
C GLN A 150 3.77 1.37 12.64
N SER A 151 4.67 0.82 13.48
CA SER A 151 4.99 1.40 14.79
C SER A 151 5.55 2.81 14.66
N ALA A 152 6.45 3.03 13.69
CA ALA A 152 7.02 4.35 13.42
C ALA A 152 5.94 5.36 12.97
N ALA A 153 4.99 4.94 12.14
CA ALA A 153 3.89 5.79 11.67
C ALA A 153 2.95 6.18 12.81
N VAL A 154 2.54 5.22 13.64
CA VAL A 154 1.67 5.47 14.81
C VAL A 154 2.36 6.37 15.83
N PHE A 155 3.66 6.13 16.08
CA PHE A 155 4.46 6.99 16.94
C PHE A 155 4.51 8.42 16.40
N ALA A 156 4.85 8.60 15.12
CA ALA A 156 4.91 9.92 14.49
C ALA A 156 3.56 10.67 14.57
N VAL A 157 2.44 9.99 14.29
CA VAL A 157 1.10 10.59 14.43
C VAL A 157 0.83 11.02 15.85
N THR A 158 1.07 10.15 16.82
CA THR A 158 0.83 10.44 18.24
C THR A 158 1.69 11.62 18.72
N THR A 159 2.96 11.67 18.31
CA THR A 159 3.86 12.78 18.63
C THR A 159 3.38 14.10 18.01
N ILE A 160 3.00 14.11 16.73
CA ILE A 160 2.50 15.33 16.07
C ILE A 160 1.20 15.81 16.74
N MET A 161 0.29 14.91 17.08
CA MET A 161 -0.93 15.24 17.81
C MET A 161 -0.62 15.85 19.19
N SER A 162 0.31 15.24 19.94
CA SER A 162 0.75 15.75 21.25
C SER A 162 1.34 17.16 21.14
N TRP A 163 2.19 17.42 20.14
CA TRP A 163 2.72 18.76 19.87
C TRP A 163 1.64 19.76 19.43
N GLY A 164 0.56 19.28 18.79
CA GLY A 164 -0.64 20.08 18.51
C GLY A 164 -1.49 20.41 19.73
N GLY A 165 -1.12 19.91 20.91
CA GLY A 165 -1.88 20.12 22.15
C GLY A 165 -3.03 19.13 22.35
N PHE A 166 -3.02 17.99 21.64
CA PHE A 166 -4.02 16.94 21.84
C PHE A 166 -3.86 16.29 23.21
N VAL A 167 -4.92 16.32 24.02
CA VAL A 167 -4.94 15.75 25.37
C VAL A 167 -5.81 14.50 25.41
N SER A 168 -5.20 13.33 25.58
CA SER A 168 -5.96 12.08 25.66
C SER A 168 -6.91 12.07 26.86
N GLY A 169 -8.17 11.69 26.62
CA GLY A 169 -9.20 11.60 27.67
C GLY A 169 -9.89 12.91 28.03
N ALA A 170 -9.49 14.05 27.46
CA ALA A 170 -10.23 15.29 27.64
C ALA A 170 -11.58 15.22 26.91
N GLU A 171 -12.64 15.73 27.55
CA GLU A 171 -13.98 15.79 26.96
C GLU A 171 -14.05 16.80 25.80
N VAL A 172 -13.25 17.88 25.89
CA VAL A 172 -13.16 18.93 24.88
C VAL A 172 -11.68 19.17 24.55
N GLN A 173 -11.38 19.29 23.26
CA GLN A 173 -10.04 19.61 22.75
C GLN A 173 -9.96 21.10 22.38
N SER A 174 -8.75 21.66 22.39
CA SER A 174 -8.53 23.00 21.86
C SER A 174 -8.69 23.03 20.33
N ASP A 175 -9.04 24.20 19.78
CA ASP A 175 -9.13 24.38 18.33
C ASP A 175 -7.81 24.05 17.62
N GLN A 176 -6.67 24.35 18.26
CA GLN A 176 -5.35 23.99 17.75
C GLN A 176 -5.20 22.46 17.65
N ALA A 177 -5.60 21.71 18.68
CA ALA A 177 -5.49 20.26 18.69
C ALA A 177 -6.38 19.61 17.61
N ILE A 178 -7.60 20.12 17.43
CA ILE A 178 -8.52 19.66 16.38
C ILE A 178 -7.96 19.96 14.99
N ASN A 179 -7.39 21.15 14.78
CA ASN A 179 -6.74 21.51 13.51
C ASN A 179 -5.53 20.60 13.23
N THR A 180 -4.65 20.37 14.20
CA THR A 180 -3.51 19.46 14.03
C THR A 180 -3.98 18.04 13.69
N LEU A 181 -5.00 17.56 14.38
CA LEU A 181 -5.59 16.24 14.14
C LEU A 181 -6.15 16.11 12.71
N ALA A 182 -6.89 17.12 12.24
CA ALA A 182 -7.40 17.15 10.88
C ALA A 182 -6.27 17.21 9.83
N MET A 183 -5.20 17.97 10.10
CA MET A 183 -4.04 18.05 9.21
C MET A 183 -3.27 16.73 9.14
N VAL A 184 -3.15 16.00 10.25
CA VAL A 184 -2.54 14.66 10.27
C VAL A 184 -3.37 13.67 9.46
N LEU A 185 -4.69 13.60 9.71
CA LEU A 185 -5.60 12.74 8.97
C LEU A 185 -5.65 13.08 7.47
N GLY A 186 -5.60 14.37 7.17
CA GLY A 186 -5.72 14.91 5.83
C GLY A 186 -4.40 14.90 5.07
N VAL A 187 -3.61 15.94 5.33
CA VAL A 187 -2.33 16.20 4.66
C VAL A 187 -1.34 15.07 4.93
N GLY A 188 -1.27 14.55 6.15
CA GLY A 188 -0.39 13.42 6.49
C GLY A 188 -0.68 12.18 5.65
N THR A 189 -1.94 11.74 5.60
CA THR A 189 -2.34 10.59 4.79
C THR A 189 -2.13 10.83 3.28
N ILE A 190 -2.50 12.01 2.77
CA ILE A 190 -2.36 12.33 1.33
C ILE A 190 -0.89 12.40 0.92
N ALA A 191 0.00 12.98 1.74
CA ALA A 191 1.43 13.07 1.45
C ALA A 191 2.05 11.67 1.30
N VAL A 192 1.72 10.75 2.20
CA VAL A 192 2.20 9.36 2.13
C VAL A 192 1.60 8.62 0.94
N LEU A 193 0.31 8.83 0.63
CA LEU A 193 -0.31 8.26 -0.57
C LEU A 193 0.36 8.74 -1.86
N PHE A 194 0.68 10.03 -1.95
CA PHE A 194 1.35 10.61 -3.11
C PHE A 194 2.72 9.99 -3.33
N PHE A 195 3.48 9.74 -2.25
CA PHE A 195 4.72 8.98 -2.32
C PHE A 195 4.51 7.57 -2.89
N GLY A 196 3.47 6.85 -2.43
CA GLY A 196 3.10 5.54 -2.98
C GLY A 196 2.76 5.58 -4.47
N ILE A 197 1.96 6.56 -4.89
CA ILE A 197 1.61 6.80 -6.30
C ILE A 197 2.88 7.06 -7.12
N PHE A 198 3.76 7.94 -6.65
CA PHE A 198 5.02 8.26 -7.33
C PHE A 198 5.87 7.01 -7.56
N VAL A 199 6.04 6.17 -6.53
CA VAL A 199 6.77 4.89 -6.67
C VAL A 199 6.06 3.96 -7.67
N SER A 200 4.73 3.91 -7.65
CA SER A 200 3.95 3.05 -8.56
C SER A 200 4.16 3.38 -10.04
N THR A 201 4.42 4.65 -10.39
CA THR A 201 4.68 5.05 -11.79
C THR A 201 5.91 4.39 -12.40
N ARG A 202 6.86 3.98 -11.56
CA ARG A 202 8.08 3.26 -11.96
C ARG A 202 7.91 1.74 -11.97
N PHE A 203 6.78 1.23 -11.47
CA PHE A 203 6.51 -0.20 -11.40
C PHE A 203 5.95 -0.71 -12.74
N LYS A 204 6.83 -1.25 -13.60
CA LYS A 204 6.51 -1.71 -14.96
C LYS A 204 6.12 -3.19 -15.05
N LEU A 205 5.41 -3.71 -14.06
CA LEU A 205 4.95 -5.11 -14.12
C LEU A 205 3.62 -5.21 -14.89
N ASN A 206 3.59 -6.03 -15.94
CA ASN A 206 2.38 -6.43 -16.65
C ASN A 206 2.33 -7.95 -16.84
N SER A 207 1.15 -8.51 -17.14
CA SER A 207 0.97 -9.97 -17.29
C SER A 207 1.94 -10.57 -18.31
N ALA A 208 2.11 -9.92 -19.47
CA ALA A 208 2.98 -10.41 -20.54
C ALA A 208 4.45 -10.53 -20.11
N THR A 209 4.98 -9.55 -19.38
CA THR A 209 6.35 -9.60 -18.85
C THR A 209 6.53 -10.71 -17.82
N HIS A 210 5.49 -11.02 -17.04
CA HIS A 210 5.53 -12.13 -16.10
C HIS A 210 5.47 -13.48 -16.80
N ASP A 211 4.64 -13.64 -17.83
CA ASP A 211 4.59 -14.89 -18.60
C ASP A 211 5.95 -15.21 -19.23
N VAL A 212 6.66 -14.18 -19.72
CA VAL A 212 8.04 -14.31 -20.20
C VAL A 212 9.00 -14.74 -19.09
N LEU A 213 8.88 -14.13 -17.90
CA LEU A 213 9.70 -14.50 -16.74
C LEU A 213 9.50 -15.98 -16.35
N MET A 214 8.26 -16.43 -16.25
CA MET A 214 7.93 -17.80 -15.87
C MET A 214 8.41 -18.81 -16.91
N ALA A 215 8.19 -18.52 -18.20
CA ALA A 215 8.70 -19.35 -19.28
C ALA A 215 10.23 -19.48 -19.22
N GLU A 216 10.94 -18.43 -18.82
CA GLU A 216 12.39 -18.45 -18.68
C GLU A 216 12.85 -19.25 -17.45
N ILE A 217 12.15 -19.13 -16.32
CA ILE A 217 12.40 -19.97 -15.14
C ILE A 217 12.22 -21.45 -15.49
N ASP A 218 11.16 -21.82 -16.19
CA ASP A 218 10.89 -23.20 -16.60
C ASP A 218 11.96 -23.72 -17.56
N ARG A 219 12.41 -22.88 -18.49
CA ARG A 219 13.51 -23.17 -19.42
C ARG A 219 14.82 -23.47 -18.69
N LEU A 220 15.18 -22.65 -17.71
CA LEU A 220 16.39 -22.83 -16.89
C LEU A 220 16.29 -24.05 -15.96
N LYS A 221 15.09 -24.35 -15.43
CA LYS A 221 14.81 -25.59 -14.67
C LYS A 221 14.97 -26.84 -15.52
N ALA A 222 14.58 -26.79 -16.79
CA ALA A 222 14.74 -27.88 -17.75
C ALA A 222 16.21 -28.09 -18.18
N GLY A 223 17.13 -27.22 -17.78
CA GLY A 223 18.55 -27.30 -18.17
C GLY A 223 18.80 -26.90 -19.64
N ASP A 224 17.85 -26.21 -20.27
CA ASP A 224 18.02 -25.75 -21.65
C ASP A 224 19.08 -24.64 -21.72
N THR A 225 20.07 -24.84 -22.59
CA THR A 225 21.22 -23.94 -22.79
C THR A 225 21.04 -23.00 -23.99
N THR A 226 19.92 -23.10 -24.69
CA THR A 226 19.61 -22.24 -25.84
C THR A 226 19.62 -20.77 -25.42
N PRO A 227 20.37 -19.89 -26.10
CA PRO A 227 20.38 -18.47 -25.76
C PRO A 227 18.97 -17.87 -25.87
N PRO A 228 18.51 -17.07 -24.89
CA PRO A 228 17.23 -16.37 -25.02
C PRO A 228 17.29 -15.36 -26.17
N THR A 229 16.14 -15.03 -26.74
CA THR A 229 16.03 -13.91 -27.68
C THR A 229 16.39 -12.59 -27.00
N ALA A 230 16.85 -11.60 -27.78
CA ALA A 230 17.23 -10.29 -27.26
C ALA A 230 16.09 -9.60 -26.47
N GLU A 231 14.85 -9.78 -26.92
CA GLU A 231 13.65 -9.27 -26.24
C GLU A 231 13.44 -9.94 -24.88
N ARG A 232 13.49 -11.29 -24.81
CA ARG A 232 13.35 -12.01 -23.54
C ARG A 232 14.45 -11.64 -22.56
N ARG A 233 15.69 -11.53 -23.04
CA ARG A 233 16.84 -11.07 -22.25
C ARG A 233 16.55 -9.70 -21.63
N ALA A 234 16.15 -8.73 -22.44
CA ALA A 234 15.88 -7.37 -21.97
C ALA A 234 14.75 -7.32 -20.92
N ILE A 235 13.68 -8.11 -21.10
CA ILE A 235 12.58 -8.21 -20.13
C ILE A 235 13.07 -8.78 -18.81
N VAL A 236 13.81 -9.89 -18.84
CA VAL A 236 14.30 -10.55 -17.61
C VAL A 236 15.30 -9.66 -16.87
N GLU A 237 16.17 -8.95 -17.59
CA GLU A 237 17.12 -7.99 -16.99
C GLU A 237 16.38 -6.80 -16.35
N ASP A 238 15.34 -6.25 -16.99
CA ASP A 238 14.53 -5.16 -16.43
C ASP A 238 13.78 -5.60 -15.17
N LEU A 239 13.20 -6.81 -15.17
CA LEU A 239 12.44 -7.34 -14.03
C LEU A 239 13.34 -7.71 -12.85
N SER A 240 14.51 -8.30 -13.11
CA SER A 240 15.44 -8.76 -12.07
C SER A 240 16.34 -7.62 -11.55
N GLY A 241 16.67 -6.65 -12.41
CA GLY A 241 17.69 -5.64 -12.14
C GLY A 241 19.14 -6.18 -12.22
N TRP A 242 19.32 -7.40 -12.73
CA TRP A 242 20.63 -8.04 -12.94
C TRP A 242 20.88 -8.28 -14.42
N LYS A 243 22.14 -8.26 -14.84
CA LYS A 243 22.49 -8.71 -16.19
C LYS A 243 22.20 -10.20 -16.32
N TYR A 244 21.80 -10.62 -17.51
CA TYR A 244 21.36 -11.99 -17.75
C TYR A 244 22.44 -13.02 -17.42
N GLU A 245 23.71 -12.69 -17.65
CA GLU A 245 24.85 -13.56 -17.34
C GLU A 245 25.02 -13.81 -15.83
N GLN A 246 24.45 -12.94 -15.00
CA GLN A 246 24.50 -13.03 -13.54
C GLN A 246 23.30 -13.76 -12.95
N LEU A 247 22.36 -14.23 -13.76
CA LEU A 247 21.17 -14.94 -13.29
C LEU A 247 21.47 -16.39 -12.95
N TRP A 248 20.46 -17.08 -12.42
CA TRP A 248 20.50 -18.51 -12.11
C TRP A 248 21.61 -18.93 -11.13
N GLY A 249 21.91 -18.04 -10.18
CA GLY A 249 22.92 -18.26 -9.16
C GLY A 249 24.34 -17.83 -9.56
N ASN A 250 24.53 -17.24 -10.74
CA ASN A 250 25.83 -16.73 -11.20
C ASN A 250 26.16 -15.32 -10.65
N ASN A 251 25.69 -15.02 -9.43
CA ASN A 251 25.86 -13.73 -8.77
C ASN A 251 26.29 -13.90 -7.30
N PRO A 252 26.81 -12.82 -6.69
CA PRO A 252 27.26 -12.86 -5.30
C PRO A 252 26.15 -13.12 -4.27
N VAL A 253 24.87 -12.86 -4.61
CA VAL A 253 23.74 -12.95 -3.65
C VAL A 253 23.14 -14.35 -3.53
N ALA A 254 23.40 -15.24 -4.49
CA ALA A 254 22.95 -16.63 -4.46
C ALA A 254 23.65 -17.46 -3.37
N GLY A 255 24.80 -16.99 -2.87
CA GLY A 255 25.70 -17.74 -2.00
C GLY A 255 26.46 -18.79 -2.82
N ILE A 256 27.76 -18.93 -2.54
CA ILE A 256 28.70 -19.80 -3.26
C ILE A 256 28.04 -21.16 -3.52
N ARG A 257 27.90 -21.56 -4.80
CA ARG A 257 27.66 -22.96 -5.18
C ARG A 257 28.83 -23.76 -4.60
N ARG A 258 28.62 -24.44 -3.48
CA ARG A 258 29.47 -25.56 -3.07
C ARG A 258 28.94 -26.80 -3.76
#